data_AF-A0AAN0MHN7-F1
#
_entry.id   AF-A0AAN0MHN7-F1
#
_cell.length_a   1.000
_cell.length_b   1.000
_cell.length_c   1.000
_cell.angle_alpha   90.00
_cell.angle_beta   90.00
_cell.angle_gamma   90.00
#
_symmetry.space_group_name_H-M   'P 1'
#
loop_
_entity.id
_entity.type
_entity.pdbx_description
1 polymer ?
#
loop_
_entity_poly.entity_id
_entity_poly.type
_entity_poly.pdbx_seq_one_letter_code
_entity_poly.pdbx_strand_id
1 'polypeptide(L)'
;MSDPLIPTGALLQFLEDMTAAGAPAWIDGPQVLYRVKAVDGALAGQMVTTGVSVSEVQSWPAVPPHWIHLHDSIKFAQTNTDNIDCPPGWKRHSRQFVYTDMSVPPALAWLRHVRGFISIATSETV
;
A
#
# COMPACT_ATOMS: atom_id res chain seq x y z
N MET A 1 19.16 7.69 -18.37
CA MET A 1 19.19 8.27 -17.01
C MET A 1 17.77 8.63 -16.67
N SER A 2 17.20 8.03 -15.62
CA SER A 2 15.89 8.44 -15.11
C SER A 2 16.11 9.70 -14.27
N ASP A 3 15.28 10.73 -14.47
CA ASP A 3 15.34 11.94 -13.65
C ASP A 3 15.16 11.57 -12.17
N PRO A 4 15.91 12.21 -11.25
CA PRO A 4 15.69 12.02 -9.83
C PRO A 4 14.27 12.43 -9.48
N LEU A 5 13.55 11.54 -8.79
CA LEU A 5 12.20 11.82 -8.34
C LEU A 5 12.24 13.02 -7.37
N ILE A 6 11.76 14.19 -7.81
CA ILE A 6 11.59 15.36 -6.94
C ILE A 6 10.30 15.14 -6.15
N PRO A 7 10.34 15.01 -4.81
CA PRO A 7 9.13 14.77 -4.03
C PRO A 7 8.17 15.95 -4.15
N THR A 8 6.93 15.66 -4.53
CA THR A 8 5.85 16.66 -4.55
C THR A 8 5.32 16.89 -3.13
N GLY A 9 4.58 17.98 -2.93
CA GLY A 9 3.93 18.25 -1.64
C GLY A 9 3.00 17.13 -1.18
N ALA A 10 2.25 16.52 -2.10
CA ALA A 10 1.38 15.37 -1.81
C ALA A 10 2.17 14.12 -1.39
N LEU A 11 3.30 13.85 -2.07
CA LEU A 11 4.17 12.74 -1.70
C LEU A 11 4.78 12.94 -0.31
N LEU A 12 5.29 14.13 -0.01
CA LEU A 12 5.80 14.45 1.32
C LEU A 12 4.71 14.30 2.39
N GLN A 13 3.51 14.82 2.14
CA GLN A 13 2.38 14.68 3.05
C GLN A 13 2.02 13.21 3.31
N PHE A 14 2.01 12.36 2.28
CA PHE A 14 1.75 10.93 2.47
C PHE A 14 2.81 10.28 3.37
N LEU A 15 4.10 10.57 3.16
CA LEU A 15 5.18 10.03 3.99
C LEU A 15 5.04 10.48 5.46
N GLU A 16 4.71 11.74 5.68
CA GLU A 16 4.48 12.31 7.01
C GLU A 16 3.26 11.68 7.69
N ASP A 17 2.12 11.60 7.00
CA ASP A 17 0.88 11.03 7.53
C ASP A 17 1.05 9.55 7.90
N MET A 18 1.74 8.79 7.06
CA MET A 18 2.03 7.37 7.30
C MET A 18 2.95 7.19 8.51
N THR A 19 3.95 8.07 8.65
CA THR A 19 4.83 8.09 9.82
C THR A 19 4.04 8.42 11.09
N ALA A 20 3.19 9.46 11.07
CA ALA A 20 2.33 9.84 12.18
C ALA A 20 1.34 8.73 12.58
N ALA A 21 0.89 7.93 11.61
CA ALA A 21 0.03 6.78 11.83
C ALA A 21 0.79 5.50 12.28
N GLY A 22 2.11 5.59 12.49
CA GLY A 22 2.94 4.49 13.00
C GLY A 22 3.39 3.48 11.94
N ALA A 23 3.32 3.83 10.66
CA ALA A 23 3.84 3.03 9.56
C ALA A 23 4.77 3.88 8.66
N PRO A 24 5.99 4.21 9.12
CA PRO A 24 6.92 5.02 8.34
C PRO A 24 7.10 4.46 6.92
N ALA A 25 6.92 5.35 5.95
CA ALA A 25 6.99 5.01 4.53
C ALA A 25 8.29 5.55 3.91
N TRP A 26 8.75 4.92 2.83
CA TRP A 26 9.93 5.34 2.08
C TRP A 26 9.71 5.16 0.58
N ILE A 27 10.44 5.94 -0.21
CA ILE A 27 10.40 5.86 -1.67
C ILE A 27 11.38 4.77 -2.11
N ASP A 28 10.93 3.88 -2.99
CA ASP A 28 11.75 2.86 -3.64
C ASP A 28 11.40 2.77 -5.13
N GLY A 29 12.20 3.45 -5.95
CA GLY A 29 11.93 3.61 -7.38
C GLY A 29 10.53 4.23 -7.63
N PRO A 30 9.65 3.58 -8.41
CA PRO A 30 8.30 4.10 -8.68
C PRO A 30 7.30 3.85 -7.54
N GLN A 31 7.73 3.27 -6.41
CA GLN A 31 6.87 2.89 -5.30
C GLN A 31 7.09 3.76 -4.06
N VAL A 32 6.04 3.87 -3.25
CA VAL A 32 6.13 4.24 -1.85
C VAL A 32 5.83 2.99 -1.02
N LEU A 33 6.85 2.48 -0.34
CA LEU A 33 6.78 1.28 0.48
C LEU A 33 6.58 1.62 1.96
N TYR A 34 5.90 0.73 2.68
CA TYR A 34 5.72 0.79 4.13
C TYR A 34 5.43 -0.61 4.66
N ARG A 35 5.42 -0.77 5.99
CA ARG A 35 5.16 -2.07 6.64
C ARG A 35 3.87 -2.04 7.44
N VAL A 36 3.11 -3.13 7.33
CA VAL A 36 1.91 -3.34 8.13
C VAL A 36 1.98 -4.69 8.84
N LYS A 37 1.58 -4.73 10.11
CA LYS A 37 1.36 -6.00 10.81
C LYS A 37 0.05 -6.60 10.33
N ALA A 38 0.09 -7.80 9.78
CA ALA A 38 -1.11 -8.57 9.48
C ALA A 38 -1.80 -8.96 10.79
N VAL A 39 -3.08 -8.64 10.90
CA VAL A 39 -3.86 -8.82 12.14
C VAL A 39 -4.64 -10.13 12.16
N ASP A 40 -4.84 -10.76 11.00
CA ASP A 40 -5.61 -11.98 10.82
C ASP A 40 -5.20 -12.68 9.50
N GLY A 41 -5.77 -13.85 9.23
CA GLY A 41 -5.57 -14.64 8.01
C GLY A 41 -4.27 -15.43 7.99
N ALA A 42 -3.88 -15.90 6.80
CA ALA A 42 -2.70 -16.74 6.59
C ALA A 42 -1.38 -16.11 7.06
N LEU A 43 -1.33 -14.79 7.13
CA LEU A 43 -0.15 -14.02 7.50
C LEU A 43 -0.23 -13.43 8.91
N ALA A 44 -1.23 -13.80 9.71
CA ALA A 44 -1.47 -13.22 11.04
C ALA A 44 -0.18 -13.14 11.90
N GLY A 45 0.05 -11.97 12.48
CA GLY A 45 1.22 -11.68 13.32
C GLY A 45 2.48 -11.26 12.55
N GLN A 46 2.55 -11.49 11.24
CA GLN A 46 3.73 -11.15 10.42
C GLN A 46 3.75 -9.68 10.03
N MET A 47 4.96 -9.13 9.88
CA MET A 47 5.16 -7.81 9.27
C MET A 47 5.25 -7.98 7.76
N VAL A 48 4.29 -7.43 7.04
CA VAL A 48 4.21 -7.46 5.58
C VAL A 48 4.70 -6.11 5.04
N THR A 49 5.69 -6.14 4.16
CA THR A 49 6.05 -4.97 3.34
C THR A 49 5.05 -4.86 2.20
N THR A 50 4.48 -3.67 2.03
CA THR A 50 3.50 -3.34 1.01
C THR A 50 3.78 -1.93 0.49
N GLY A 51 3.08 -1.50 -0.54
CA GLY A 51 3.28 -0.17 -1.09
C GLY A 51 2.17 0.29 -2.02
N VAL A 52 2.41 1.42 -2.64
CA VAL A 52 1.55 2.05 -3.65
C VAL A 52 2.43 2.72 -4.71
N SER A 53 1.89 3.00 -5.89
CA SER A 53 2.59 3.80 -6.88
C SER A 53 2.78 5.25 -6.40
N VAL A 54 3.97 5.82 -6.65
CA VAL A 54 4.23 7.26 -6.44
C VAL A 54 3.24 8.12 -7.26
N SER A 55 2.86 7.66 -8.45
CA SER A 55 1.91 8.33 -9.34
C SER A 55 0.50 8.44 -8.75
N GLU A 56 0.06 7.44 -7.96
CA GLU A 56 -1.25 7.46 -7.30
C GLU A 56 -1.28 8.36 -6.06
N VAL A 57 -0.13 8.51 -5.39
CA VAL A 57 0.00 9.36 -4.20
C VAL A 57 -0.11 10.86 -4.52
N GLN A 58 0.00 11.26 -5.78
CA GLN A 58 -0.03 12.68 -6.19
C GLN A 58 -1.35 13.40 -5.84
N SER A 59 -2.42 12.66 -5.58
CA SER A 59 -3.73 13.20 -5.17
C SER A 59 -4.00 13.08 -3.67
N TRP A 60 -3.04 12.61 -2.87
CA TRP A 60 -3.18 12.47 -1.43
C TRP A 60 -3.26 13.84 -0.73
N PRO A 61 -4.10 13.99 0.31
CA PRO A 61 -5.05 13.01 0.86
C PRO A 61 -6.39 12.95 0.13
N ALA A 62 -6.70 13.90 -0.76
CA ALA A 62 -8.01 14.06 -1.37
C ALA A 62 -8.52 12.79 -2.09
N VAL A 63 -7.62 12.02 -2.71
CA VAL A 63 -7.92 10.72 -3.31
C VAL A 63 -6.89 9.70 -2.81
N PRO A 64 -7.31 8.59 -2.19
CA PRO A 64 -6.39 7.55 -1.78
C PRO A 64 -5.92 6.71 -2.97
N PRO A 65 -4.78 6.01 -2.86
CA PRO A 65 -4.33 5.07 -3.89
C PRO A 65 -5.36 3.95 -4.13
N HIS A 66 -5.47 3.50 -5.38
CA HIS A 66 -6.37 2.41 -5.78
C HIS A 66 -5.67 1.04 -5.80
N TRP A 67 -4.36 1.01 -6.07
CA TRP A 67 -3.60 -0.24 -6.14
C TRP A 67 -2.71 -0.45 -4.91
N ILE A 68 -2.76 -1.67 -4.36
CA ILE A 68 -1.89 -2.09 -3.26
C ILE A 68 -0.82 -3.03 -3.79
N HIS A 69 0.45 -2.67 -3.57
CA HIS A 69 1.61 -3.43 -4.02
C HIS A 69 1.98 -4.46 -2.97
N LEU A 70 2.18 -5.70 -3.39
CA LEU A 70 2.59 -6.82 -2.55
C LEU A 70 3.60 -7.70 -3.31
N HIS A 71 4.44 -8.41 -2.55
CA HIS A 71 5.30 -9.43 -3.11
C HIS A 71 4.43 -10.52 -3.76
N ASP A 72 4.84 -11.02 -4.92
CA ASP A 72 4.04 -11.92 -5.74
C ASP A 72 3.80 -13.30 -5.09
N SER A 73 4.55 -13.63 -4.04
CA SER A 73 4.31 -14.80 -3.18
C SER A 73 3.06 -14.67 -2.32
N ILE A 74 2.55 -13.45 -2.09
CA ILE A 74 1.31 -13.22 -1.37
C ILE A 74 0.14 -13.43 -2.33
N LYS A 75 -0.62 -14.50 -2.12
CA LYS A 75 -1.71 -14.91 -3.01
C LYS A 75 -3.07 -14.52 -2.44
N PHE A 76 -4.02 -14.31 -3.34
CA PHE A 76 -5.42 -14.07 -3.04
C PHE A 76 -6.28 -14.90 -3.98
N ALA A 77 -7.42 -15.38 -3.51
CA ALA A 77 -8.34 -16.16 -4.33
C ALA A 77 -8.88 -15.36 -5.54
N GLN A 78 -9.22 -14.09 -5.33
CA GLN A 78 -9.76 -13.22 -6.38
C GLN A 78 -9.28 -11.77 -6.22
N THR A 79 -8.60 -11.27 -7.26
CA THR A 79 -8.18 -9.87 -7.38
C THR A 79 -7.70 -9.60 -8.79
N ASN A 80 -8.04 -8.42 -9.33
CA ASN A 80 -7.34 -7.93 -10.51
C ASN A 80 -5.90 -7.60 -10.13
N THR A 81 -4.96 -7.96 -11.01
CA THR A 81 -3.53 -7.72 -10.81
C THR A 81 -2.88 -7.24 -12.09
N ASP A 82 -1.89 -6.36 -11.95
CA ASP A 82 -0.92 -6.10 -13.00
C ASP A 82 0.48 -5.89 -12.36
N ASN A 83 1.46 -5.48 -13.17
CA ASN A 83 2.85 -5.23 -12.77
C ASN A 83 3.32 -3.79 -13.07
N ILE A 84 2.40 -2.85 -13.28
CA ILE A 84 2.77 -1.45 -13.50
C ILE A 84 3.37 -0.88 -12.21
N ASP A 85 4.43 -0.08 -12.35
CA ASP A 85 5.19 0.49 -11.23
C ASP A 85 5.69 -0.56 -10.22
N CYS A 86 5.82 -1.82 -10.63
CA CYS A 86 6.32 -2.92 -9.81
C CYS A 86 7.71 -3.37 -10.25
N PRO A 87 8.70 -3.47 -9.33
CA PRO A 87 9.93 -4.19 -9.63
C PRO A 87 9.63 -5.69 -9.77
N PRO A 88 10.56 -6.48 -10.34
CA PRO A 88 10.41 -7.93 -10.41
C PRO A 88 10.11 -8.56 -9.03
N GLY A 89 9.20 -9.54 -8.99
CA GLY A 89 8.75 -10.19 -7.76
C GLY A 89 7.60 -9.46 -7.04
N TRP A 90 7.08 -8.37 -7.63
CA TRP A 90 5.95 -7.62 -7.07
C TRP A 90 4.77 -7.59 -8.04
N LYS A 91 3.57 -7.51 -7.46
CA LYS A 91 2.33 -7.25 -8.18
C LYS A 91 1.53 -6.20 -7.43
N ARG A 92 0.72 -5.46 -8.16
CA ARG A 92 -0.26 -4.57 -7.56
C ARG A 92 -1.66 -5.14 -7.72
N HIS A 93 -2.48 -4.94 -6.69
CA HIS A 93 -3.81 -5.51 -6.54
C HIS A 93 -4.85 -4.39 -6.48
N SER A 94 -5.86 -4.44 -7.34
CA SER A 94 -6.90 -3.39 -7.42
C SER A 94 -7.76 -3.49 -6.18
N ARG A 95 -7.76 -2.45 -5.35
CA ARG A 95 -8.57 -2.38 -4.15
C ARG A 95 -9.13 -0.97 -4.01
N GLN A 96 -10.38 -0.84 -4.44
CA GLN A 96 -11.10 0.41 -4.26
C GLN A 96 -11.20 0.73 -2.77
N PHE A 97 -10.74 1.92 -2.41
CA PHE A 97 -10.90 2.49 -1.09
C PHE A 97 -11.57 3.85 -1.23
N VAL A 98 -12.65 4.04 -0.48
CA VAL A 98 -13.30 5.33 -0.30
C VAL A 98 -13.40 5.52 1.20
N TYR A 99 -12.74 6.54 1.73
CA TYR A 99 -12.95 6.94 3.11
C TYR A 99 -13.98 8.08 3.11
N THR A 100 -15.09 7.86 3.81
CA THR A 100 -16.17 8.86 3.96
C THR A 100 -16.23 9.43 5.38
N ASP A 101 -15.60 8.74 6.34
CA ASP A 101 -15.50 9.18 7.72
C ASP A 101 -14.28 10.10 7.90
N MET A 102 -14.55 11.39 8.02
CA MET A 102 -13.52 12.42 8.24
C MET A 102 -13.08 12.52 9.71
N SER A 103 -13.66 11.74 10.63
CA SER A 103 -13.23 11.71 12.04
C SER A 103 -11.95 10.89 12.25
N VAL A 104 -11.58 10.07 11.26
CA VAL A 104 -10.36 9.25 11.28
C VAL A 104 -9.31 9.87 10.37
N PRO A 105 -8.05 10.05 10.82
CA PRO A 105 -6.98 10.50 9.94
C PRO A 105 -6.85 9.60 8.69
N PRO A 106 -6.72 10.17 7.47
CA PRO A 106 -6.69 9.40 6.23
C PRO A 106 -5.69 8.24 6.22
N ALA A 107 -4.47 8.45 6.73
CA ALA A 107 -3.46 7.39 6.81
C ALA A 107 -3.86 6.24 7.74
N LEU A 108 -4.55 6.52 8.86
CA LEU A 108 -5.04 5.46 9.74
C LEU A 108 -6.17 4.66 9.06
N ALA A 109 -7.06 5.34 8.35
CA ALA A 109 -8.12 4.69 7.58
C ALA A 109 -7.53 3.82 6.44
N TRP A 110 -6.53 4.33 5.74
CA TRP A 110 -5.78 3.60 4.71
C TRP A 110 -5.08 2.36 5.28
N LEU A 111 -4.36 2.48 6.40
CA LEU A 111 -3.70 1.34 7.04
C LEU A 111 -4.68 0.25 7.48
N ARG A 112 -5.87 0.63 7.96
CA ARG A 112 -6.95 -0.32 8.29
C ARG A 112 -7.45 -1.03 7.04
N HIS A 113 -7.65 -0.31 5.95
CA HIS A 113 -8.05 -0.88 4.66
C HIS A 113 -7.02 -1.91 4.16
N VAL A 114 -5.74 -1.55 4.13
CA VAL A 114 -4.65 -2.44 3.68
C VAL A 114 -4.54 -3.68 4.57
N ARG A 115 -4.66 -3.54 5.90
CA ARG A 115 -4.68 -4.69 6.83
C ARG A 115 -5.86 -5.62 6.57
N GLY A 116 -7.06 -5.07 6.34
CA GLY A 116 -8.25 -5.84 5.99
C GLY A 116 -8.14 -6.54 4.64
N PHE A 117 -7.39 -5.97 3.69
CA PHE A 117 -7.07 -6.67 2.46
C PHE A 117 -6.08 -7.83 2.71
N ILE A 118 -4.99 -7.59 3.43
CA ILE A 118 -3.99 -8.63 3.72
C ILE A 118 -4.56 -9.80 4.52
N SER A 119 -5.57 -9.59 5.37
CA SER A 119 -6.20 -10.68 6.13
C SER A 119 -6.92 -11.72 5.26
N ILE A 120 -7.21 -11.41 3.98
CA ILE A 120 -7.80 -12.39 3.05
C ILE A 120 -6.75 -13.10 2.18
N ALA A 121 -5.46 -12.87 2.44
CA ALA A 121 -4.38 -13.60 1.79
C ALA A 121 -4.46 -15.09 2.12
N THR A 122 -4.10 -15.94 1.15
CA THR A 122 -4.15 -17.39 1.26
C THR A 122 -2.74 -17.94 1.41
N SER A 123 -2.57 -18.95 2.28
CA SER A 123 -1.37 -19.80 2.26
C SER A 123 -1.35 -20.59 0.94
N GLU A 124 -0.19 -20.82 0.35
CA GLU A 124 -0.08 -21.85 -0.68
C GLU A 124 -0.53 -23.18 -0.07
N THR A 125 -1.54 -23.81 -0.66
CA THR A 125 -1.85 -25.21 -0.40
C THR A 125 -0.69 -26.01 -1.00
N VAL A 126 0.12 -26.62 -0.13
CA VAL A 126 1.12 -27.63 -0.53
C VAL A 126 0.40 -28.85 -1.10
#